data_AF-A0A1H7LJD9-F1
#
_entry.id   AF-A0A1H7LJD9-F1
#
_cell.length_a   1.000
_cell.length_b   1.000
_cell.length_c   1.000
_cell.angle_alpha   90.00
_cell.angle_beta   90.00
_cell.angle_gamma   90.00
#
_symmetry.space_group_name_H-M   'P 1'
#
loop_
_entity.id
_entity.type
_entity.pdbx_description
1 polymer ?
#
loop_
_entity_poly.entity_id
_entity_poly.type
_entity_poly.pdbx_seq_one_letter_code
_entity_poly.pdbx_strand_id
1 'polypeptide(L)'
;MVVSLPTDDAPEEISLGRVYEEYVRISEVCNDYIHRSLGDIRLFGSIGALLAWDPLARLFELDAQLQQPVTPVGFLILLLLIVLVMFFDLLKQSIFFFHLQRMQALERVLNRAAGDRGELFHLAGGWPDWFRRYHAPAANGFWGVFYLLVVVFPSIILYLQEYGGWLFVYLPTAIVLLGLHACCAMRILGSLEP
;
A
#
# COMPACT_ATOMS: atom_id res chain seq x y z
N MET A 1 -64.72 -10.02 -5.52
CA MET A 1 -63.82 -8.96 -5.06
C MET A 1 -62.41 -9.42 -5.40
N VAL A 2 -61.95 -9.06 -6.60
CA VAL A 2 -60.63 -9.47 -7.10
C VAL A 2 -59.63 -8.46 -6.57
N VAL A 3 -58.78 -8.88 -5.63
CA VAL A 3 -57.63 -8.10 -5.20
C VAL A 3 -56.63 -8.18 -6.35
N SER A 4 -56.60 -7.13 -7.17
CA SER A 4 -55.53 -6.90 -8.12
C SER A 4 -54.25 -6.62 -7.33
N LEU A 5 -53.35 -7.59 -7.29
CA LEU A 5 -51.96 -7.39 -6.89
C LEU A 5 -51.35 -6.30 -7.79
N PRO A 6 -50.56 -5.36 -7.25
CA PRO A 6 -49.85 -4.39 -8.07
C PRO A 6 -48.95 -5.16 -9.04
N THR A 7 -49.19 -4.87 -10.31
CA THR A 7 -48.50 -5.42 -11.47
C THR A 7 -47.27 -4.55 -11.73
N ASP A 8 -46.18 -5.21 -12.09
CA ASP A 8 -44.90 -4.64 -12.53
C ASP A 8 -44.10 -3.80 -11.52
N ASP A 9 -43.21 -4.49 -10.80
CA ASP A 9 -41.89 -3.95 -10.47
C ASP A 9 -41.13 -3.68 -11.78
N ALA A 10 -41.42 -2.55 -12.42
CA ALA A 10 -40.55 -2.02 -13.46
C ALA A 10 -39.15 -1.81 -12.84
N PRO A 11 -38.05 -2.28 -13.45
CA PRO A 11 -36.72 -2.02 -12.94
C PRO A 11 -36.53 -0.51 -12.88
N GLU A 12 -36.39 0.03 -11.67
CA GLU A 12 -36.19 1.45 -11.39
C GLU A 12 -35.11 1.97 -12.34
N GLU A 13 -35.51 2.76 -13.35
CA GLU A 13 -34.61 3.27 -14.38
C GLU A 13 -33.57 4.13 -13.65
N ILE A 14 -32.39 3.56 -13.43
CA ILE A 14 -31.35 4.18 -12.59
C ILE A 14 -31.03 5.53 -13.21
N SER A 15 -31.44 6.61 -12.55
CA SER A 15 -31.25 7.95 -13.09
C SER A 15 -29.76 8.24 -13.23
N LEU A 16 -29.36 8.84 -14.36
CA LEU A 16 -27.96 9.22 -14.59
C LEU A 16 -27.41 10.14 -13.48
N GLY A 17 -28.28 10.93 -12.85
CA GLY A 17 -27.94 11.72 -11.67
C GLY A 17 -27.46 10.84 -10.50
N ARG A 18 -28.15 9.73 -10.21
CA ARG A 18 -27.76 8.80 -9.15
C ARG A 18 -26.45 8.08 -9.45
N VAL A 19 -26.19 7.76 -10.72
CA VAL A 19 -24.90 7.18 -11.16
C VAL A 19 -23.76 8.17 -10.97
N TYR A 20 -23.98 9.44 -11.32
CA TYR A 20 -22.99 10.50 -11.13
C TYR A 20 -22.73 10.78 -9.64
N GLU A 21 -23.76 10.85 -8.81
CA GLU A 21 -23.62 11.01 -7.35
C GLU A 21 -22.80 9.87 -6.73
N GLU A 22 -23.07 8.62 -7.13
CA GLU A 22 -22.30 7.47 -6.66
C GLU A 22 -20.85 7.52 -7.17
N TYR A 23 -20.62 7.99 -8.40
CA TYR A 23 -19.28 8.19 -8.95
C TYR A 23 -18.47 9.20 -8.13
N VAL A 24 -19.06 10.37 -7.84
CA VAL A 24 -18.43 11.41 -7.01
C VAL A 24 -18.16 10.87 -5.60
N ARG A 25 -19.15 10.19 -4.99
CA ARG A 25 -18.98 9.58 -3.67
C ARG A 25 -17.82 8.59 -3.61
N ILE A 26 -17.69 7.71 -4.60
CA ILE A 26 -16.57 6.75 -4.66
C ILE A 26 -15.25 7.48 -4.90
N SER A 27 -15.23 8.50 -5.77
CA SER A 27 -14.03 9.32 -6.02
C SER A 27 -13.55 10.02 -4.75
N GLU A 28 -14.46 10.56 -3.93
CA GLU A 28 -14.14 11.15 -2.63
C GLU A 28 -13.57 10.12 -1.67
N VAL A 29 -14.18 8.93 -1.57
CA VAL A 29 -13.65 7.82 -0.75
C VAL A 29 -12.25 7.44 -1.20
N CYS A 30 -12.00 7.31 -2.51
CA CYS A 30 -10.68 7.03 -3.06
C CYS A 30 -9.66 8.13 -2.72
N ASN A 31 -10.05 9.41 -2.81
CA ASN A 31 -9.20 10.54 -2.44
C ASN A 31 -8.85 10.56 -0.94
N ASP A 32 -9.84 10.24 -0.09
CA ASP A 32 -9.65 10.10 1.35
C ASP A 32 -8.69 8.95 1.69
N TYR A 33 -8.77 7.83 0.98
CA TYR A 33 -7.83 6.72 1.14
C TYR A 33 -6.39 7.15 0.83
N ILE A 34 -6.18 7.93 -0.23
CA ILE A 34 -4.86 8.46 -0.61
C ILE A 34 -4.33 9.40 0.49
N HIS A 35 -5.15 10.35 0.93
CA HIS A 35 -4.76 11.32 1.97
C HIS A 35 -4.42 10.65 3.30
N ARG A 36 -5.23 9.67 3.74
CA ARG A 36 -4.98 8.93 4.98
C ARG A 36 -3.75 8.02 4.88
N SER A 37 -3.48 7.45 3.71
CA SER A 37 -2.29 6.62 3.51
C SER A 37 -1.00 7.44 3.62
N LEU A 38 -0.97 8.66 3.09
CA LEU A 38 0.16 9.57 3.27
C LEU A 38 0.35 9.99 4.74
N GLY A 39 -0.74 10.15 5.50
CA GLY A 39 -0.70 10.41 6.94
C GLY A 39 -0.06 9.26 7.73
N ASP A 40 -0.44 8.03 7.42
CA ASP A 40 0.07 6.84 8.10
C ASP A 40 1.56 6.61 7.79
N ILE A 41 2.02 6.86 6.56
CA ILE A 41 3.44 6.80 6.22
C ILE A 41 4.26 7.78 7.08
N ARG A 42 3.73 8.99 7.33
CA ARG A 42 4.40 9.95 8.23
C ARG A 42 4.43 9.45 9.66
N LEU A 43 3.33 8.90 10.15
CA LEU A 43 3.23 8.35 11.51
C LEU A 43 4.20 7.19 11.71
N PHE A 44 4.18 6.21 10.81
CA PHE A 44 5.06 5.05 10.87
C PHE A 44 6.52 5.40 10.60
N GLY A 45 6.80 6.37 9.73
CA GLY A 45 8.14 6.93 9.55
C GLY A 45 8.66 7.59 10.83
N SER A 46 7.80 8.31 11.55
CA SER A 46 8.14 8.95 12.83
C SER A 46 8.37 7.92 13.94
N ILE A 47 7.52 6.90 14.02
CA ILE A 47 7.69 5.78 14.97
C ILE A 47 8.97 5.00 14.65
N GLY A 48 9.22 4.72 13.37
CA GLY A 48 10.44 4.06 12.91
C GLY A 48 11.69 4.87 13.24
N ALA A 49 11.68 6.18 13.03
CA ALA A 49 12.78 7.07 13.41
C ALA A 49 13.00 7.10 14.92
N LEU A 50 11.93 7.15 15.72
CA LEU A 50 12.00 7.14 17.19
C LEU A 50 12.56 5.81 17.72
N LEU A 51 12.11 4.68 17.18
CA LEU A 51 12.59 3.35 17.58
C LEU A 51 14.01 3.08 17.09
N ALA A 52 14.38 3.61 15.92
CA ALA A 52 15.75 3.55 15.42
C ALA A 52 16.68 4.51 16.18
N TRP A 53 16.15 5.56 16.82
CA TRP A 53 16.95 6.56 17.52
C TRP A 53 17.73 6.00 18.69
N ASP A 54 17.15 5.12 19.53
CA ASP A 54 17.88 4.53 20.66
C ASP A 54 19.09 3.68 20.22
N PRO A 55 18.97 2.73 19.27
CA PRO A 55 20.14 2.03 18.74
C PRO A 55 21.10 2.94 17.96
N LEU A 56 20.62 3.98 17.24
CA LEU A 56 21.50 4.95 16.58
C LEU A 56 22.25 5.85 17.58
N ALA A 57 21.58 6.35 18.62
CA ALA A 57 22.16 7.20 19.65
C ALA A 57 23.23 6.41 20.43
N ARG A 58 22.92 5.16 20.79
CA ARG A 58 23.91 4.25 21.42
C ARG A 58 25.06 3.89 20.49
N LEU A 59 24.83 3.82 19.18
CA LEU A 59 25.90 3.66 18.17
C LEU A 59 26.81 4.89 18.13
N PHE A 60 26.26 6.10 18.25
CA PHE A 60 27.02 7.36 18.28
C PHE A 60 27.72 7.62 19.61
N GLU A 61 27.21 7.08 20.73
CA GLU A 61 27.79 7.27 22.07
C GLU A 61 28.96 6.33 22.37
N LEU A 62 29.28 5.36 21.52
CA LEU A 62 30.49 4.53 21.61
C LEU A 62 30.76 3.94 23.01
N ASP A 63 29.72 3.66 23.80
CA ASP A 63 29.91 3.11 25.15
C ASP A 63 30.05 1.58 25.07
N ALA A 64 31.30 1.12 25.19
CA ALA A 64 31.75 -0.25 24.99
C ALA A 64 31.31 -1.25 26.08
N GLN A 65 30.26 -0.95 26.88
CA GLN A 65 29.87 -1.74 28.04
C GLN A 65 28.48 -2.38 28.00
N LEU A 66 27.72 -2.27 26.91
CA LEU A 66 26.47 -3.01 26.78
C LEU A 66 26.72 -4.51 26.49
N GLN A 67 26.98 -5.27 27.55
CA GLN A 67 27.02 -6.75 27.56
C GLN A 67 25.67 -7.42 27.24
N GLN A 68 24.67 -6.68 26.75
CA GLN A 68 23.34 -7.20 26.43
C GLN A 68 23.07 -7.09 24.93
N PRO A 69 22.41 -8.10 24.30
CA PRO A 69 22.12 -8.12 22.87
C PRO A 69 20.94 -7.19 22.52
N VAL A 70 21.00 -5.92 22.94
CA VAL A 70 19.94 -4.94 22.72
C VAL A 70 19.90 -4.54 21.24
N THR A 71 21.06 -4.38 20.59
CA THR A 71 21.16 -3.94 19.20
C THR A 71 20.56 -4.94 18.19
N PRO A 72 20.89 -6.24 18.24
CA PRO A 72 20.31 -7.21 17.31
C PRO A 72 18.80 -7.42 17.47
N VAL A 73 18.33 -7.45 18.73
CA VAL A 73 16.90 -7.53 19.03
C VAL A 73 16.18 -6.28 18.53
N GLY A 74 16.76 -5.10 18.72
CA GLY A 74 16.25 -3.83 18.21
C GLY A 74 16.07 -3.84 16.69
N PHE A 75 17.07 -4.29 15.93
CA PHE A 75 16.96 -4.40 14.46
C PHE A 75 15.89 -5.39 14.02
N LEU A 76 15.75 -6.51 14.73
CA LEU A 76 14.71 -7.50 14.43
C LEU A 76 13.30 -6.93 14.68
N ILE A 77 13.09 -6.24 15.80
CA ILE A 77 11.82 -5.58 16.12
C ILE A 77 11.52 -4.50 15.08
N LEU A 78 12.52 -3.69 14.70
CA LEU A 78 12.36 -2.66 13.69
C LEU A 78 11.97 -3.26 12.34
N LEU A 79 12.63 -4.35 11.92
CA LEU A 79 12.26 -5.09 10.71
C LEU A 79 10.80 -5.57 10.76
N LEU A 80 10.37 -6.18 11.88
CA LEU A 80 9.00 -6.65 12.04
C LEU A 80 7.98 -5.52 11.94
N LEU A 81 8.25 -4.38 12.58
CA LEU A 81 7.38 -3.21 12.54
C LEU A 81 7.31 -2.62 11.13
N ILE A 82 8.45 -2.47 10.46
CA ILE A 82 8.51 -2.00 9.07
C ILE A 82 7.69 -2.93 8.16
N VAL A 83 7.90 -4.23 8.26
CA VAL A 83 7.17 -5.23 7.45
C VAL A 83 5.67 -5.16 7.74
N LEU A 84 5.26 -5.05 9.01
CA LEU A 84 3.86 -4.92 9.38
C LEU A 84 3.21 -3.69 8.71
N VAL A 85 3.91 -2.55 8.73
CA VAL A 85 3.45 -1.32 8.08
C VAL A 85 3.33 -1.51 6.57
N MET A 86 4.31 -2.15 5.94
CA MET A 86 4.29 -2.43 4.51
C MET A 86 3.11 -3.33 4.12
N PHE A 87 2.82 -4.38 4.90
CA PHE A 87 1.63 -5.21 4.66
C PHE A 87 0.32 -4.46 4.86
N PHE A 88 0.26 -3.55 5.83
CA PHE A 88 -0.90 -2.70 6.02
C PHE A 88 -1.13 -1.76 4.84
N ASP A 89 -0.05 -1.23 4.25
CA ASP A 89 -0.12 -0.45 3.01
C ASP A 89 -0.66 -1.28 1.84
N LEU A 90 -0.17 -2.52 1.65
CA LEU A 90 -0.71 -3.44 0.64
C LEU A 90 -2.21 -3.72 0.83
N LEU A 91 -2.66 -3.88 2.09
CA LEU A 91 -4.08 -4.08 2.38
C LEU A 91 -4.90 -2.86 1.94
N LYS A 92 -4.43 -1.64 2.22
CA LYS A 92 -5.10 -0.42 1.73
C LYS A 92 -5.12 -0.33 0.22
N GLN A 93 -4.00 -0.64 -0.44
CA GLN A 93 -3.91 -0.63 -1.90
C GLN A 93 -4.93 -1.60 -2.52
N SER A 94 -5.11 -2.80 -1.93
CA SER A 94 -6.10 -3.76 -2.41
C SER A 94 -7.54 -3.25 -2.31
N ILE A 95 -7.89 -2.57 -1.21
CA ILE A 95 -9.21 -1.94 -1.04
C ILE A 95 -9.38 -0.79 -2.03
N PHE A 96 -8.34 0.02 -2.24
CA PHE A 96 -8.37 1.10 -3.22
C PHE A 96 -8.66 0.57 -4.64
N PHE A 97 -8.02 -0.52 -5.06
CA PHE A 97 -8.27 -1.12 -6.37
C PHE A 97 -9.67 -1.71 -6.51
N PHE A 98 -10.24 -2.25 -5.44
CA PHE A 98 -11.66 -2.65 -5.43
C PHE A 98 -12.58 -1.45 -5.73
N HIS A 99 -12.37 -0.30 -5.10
CA HIS A 99 -13.16 0.91 -5.38
C HIS A 99 -12.93 1.45 -6.79
N LEU A 100 -11.69 1.38 -7.28
CA LEU A 100 -11.33 1.80 -8.62
C LEU A 100 -12.06 0.98 -9.71
N GLN A 101 -12.14 -0.35 -9.55
CA GLN A 101 -12.89 -1.21 -10.47
C GLN A 101 -14.39 -0.86 -10.50
N ARG A 102 -14.98 -0.56 -9.34
CA ARG A 102 -16.38 -0.09 -9.27
C ARG A 102 -16.55 1.25 -9.99
N MET A 103 -15.61 2.16 -9.81
CA MET A 103 -15.61 3.46 -10.45
C MET A 103 -15.51 3.34 -11.98
N GLN A 104 -14.67 2.44 -12.51
CA GLN A 104 -14.61 2.14 -13.95
C GLN A 104 -15.95 1.67 -14.54
N ALA A 105 -16.76 0.94 -13.77
CA ALA A 105 -18.09 0.54 -14.22
C ALA A 105 -19.04 1.74 -14.34
N LEU A 106 -18.96 2.70 -13.41
CA LEU A 106 -19.74 3.94 -13.45
C LEU A 106 -19.28 4.85 -14.60
N GLU A 107 -17.96 5.00 -14.80
CA GLU A 107 -17.41 5.77 -15.92
C GLU A 107 -17.91 5.25 -17.27
N ARG A 108 -18.00 3.93 -17.45
CA ARG A 108 -18.56 3.32 -18.67
C ARG A 108 -20.03 3.70 -18.90
N VAL A 109 -20.85 3.82 -17.85
CA VAL A 109 -22.25 4.24 -17.96
C VAL A 109 -22.34 5.73 -18.29
N LEU A 110 -21.57 6.56 -17.57
CA LEU A 110 -21.56 8.01 -17.75
C LEU A 110 -21.03 8.43 -19.12
N ASN A 111 -19.93 7.83 -19.60
CA ASN A 111 -19.35 8.12 -20.91
C ASN A 111 -20.30 7.71 -22.05
N ARG A 112 -21.01 6.57 -21.93
CA ARG A 112 -22.04 6.19 -22.92
C ARG A 112 -23.17 7.20 -23.00
N ALA A 113 -23.62 7.72 -21.85
CA ALA A 113 -24.67 8.72 -21.79
C ALA A 113 -24.22 10.09 -22.32
N ALA A 114 -22.93 10.40 -22.24
CA ALA A 114 -22.36 11.66 -22.73
C ALA A 114 -22.17 11.71 -24.26
N GLY A 115 -22.31 10.58 -24.96
CA GLY A 115 -22.23 10.49 -26.43
C GLY A 115 -20.83 10.67 -27.00
N ASP A 116 -20.74 11.17 -28.24
CA ASP A 116 -19.50 11.32 -29.05
C ASP A 116 -18.48 12.36 -28.53
N ARG A 117 -18.64 12.87 -27.31
CA ARG A 117 -17.80 13.94 -26.74
C ARG A 117 -16.45 13.43 -26.19
N GLY A 118 -16.06 12.20 -26.51
CA GLY A 118 -14.87 11.55 -25.96
C GLY A 118 -15.08 11.08 -24.51
N GLU A 119 -14.06 10.43 -23.95
CA GLU A 119 -14.09 9.94 -22.56
C GLU A 119 -13.94 11.11 -21.58
N LEU A 120 -15.07 11.75 -21.25
CA LEU A 120 -15.15 12.82 -20.25
C LEU A 120 -14.76 12.32 -18.85
N PHE A 121 -15.03 11.05 -18.55
CA PHE A 121 -14.67 10.39 -17.30
C PHE A 121 -13.61 9.31 -17.57
N HIS A 122 -12.35 9.58 -17.21
CA HIS A 122 -11.21 8.69 -17.49
C HIS A 122 -10.30 8.48 -16.27
N LEU A 123 -10.76 8.84 -15.06
CA LEU A 123 -9.94 8.78 -13.86
C LEU A 123 -9.65 7.33 -13.46
N ALA A 124 -10.67 6.47 -13.47
CA ALA A 124 -10.51 5.06 -13.15
C ALA A 124 -10.09 4.23 -14.36
N GLY A 125 -10.60 4.56 -15.56
CA GLY A 125 -10.26 3.89 -16.82
C GLY A 125 -8.79 4.08 -17.22
N GLY A 126 -8.23 5.29 -17.07
CA GLY A 126 -6.85 5.60 -17.41
C GLY A 126 -5.82 5.22 -16.34
N TRP A 127 -6.28 4.91 -15.13
CA TRP A 127 -5.41 4.62 -14.00
C TRP A 127 -4.45 3.45 -14.25
N PRO A 128 -4.87 2.26 -14.74
CA PRO A 128 -3.96 1.13 -14.92
C PRO A 128 -2.80 1.43 -15.88
N ASP A 129 -3.06 2.18 -16.96
CA ASP A 129 -2.03 2.55 -17.94
C ASP A 129 -1.05 3.58 -17.38
N TRP A 130 -1.56 4.62 -16.72
CA TRP A 130 -0.72 5.60 -16.05
C TRP A 130 0.13 4.94 -14.95
N PHE A 131 -0.49 4.07 -14.15
CA PHE A 131 0.15 3.35 -13.07
C PHE A 131 1.30 2.50 -13.60
N ARG A 132 1.06 1.67 -14.63
CA ARG A 132 2.12 0.83 -15.22
C ARG A 132 3.25 1.64 -15.83
N ARG A 133 2.93 2.75 -16.50
CA ARG A 133 3.92 3.51 -17.27
C ARG A 133 4.78 4.42 -16.40
N TYR A 134 4.21 5.02 -15.36
CA TYR A 134 4.87 6.08 -14.59
C TYR A 134 5.04 5.70 -13.12
N HIS A 135 4.00 5.15 -12.49
CA HIS A 135 4.03 4.90 -11.05
C HIS A 135 4.81 3.62 -10.69
N ALA A 136 4.53 2.49 -11.33
CA ALA A 136 5.13 1.20 -11.03
C ALA A 136 6.67 1.20 -11.15
N PRO A 137 7.29 1.82 -12.19
CA PRO A 137 8.76 1.89 -12.26
C PRO A 137 9.35 2.73 -11.12
N ALA A 138 8.73 3.87 -10.80
CA ALA A 138 9.18 4.74 -9.71
C ALA A 138 9.03 4.03 -8.34
N ALA A 139 7.90 3.38 -8.11
CA ALA A 139 7.62 2.59 -6.92
C ALA A 139 8.61 1.42 -6.79
N ASN A 140 8.88 0.69 -7.87
CA ASN A 140 9.87 -0.40 -7.87
C ASN A 140 11.27 0.10 -7.53
N GLY A 141 11.68 1.24 -8.08
CA GLY A 141 12.96 1.89 -7.72
C GLY A 141 13.03 2.26 -6.24
N PHE A 142 11.97 2.88 -5.73
CA PHE A 142 11.86 3.23 -4.31
C PHE A 142 11.92 1.99 -3.40
N TRP A 143 11.14 0.95 -3.69
CA TRP A 143 11.13 -0.29 -2.89
C TRP A 143 12.47 -1.02 -2.95
N GLY A 144 13.14 -1.01 -4.09
CA GLY A 144 14.48 -1.57 -4.23
C GLY A 144 15.50 -0.91 -3.30
N VAL A 145 15.52 0.42 -3.27
CA VAL A 145 16.37 1.20 -2.35
C VAL A 145 15.98 0.94 -0.89
N PHE A 146 14.68 0.91 -0.61
CA PHE A 146 14.17 0.69 0.74
C PHE A 146 14.55 -0.69 1.29
N TYR A 147 14.35 -1.77 0.52
CA TYR A 147 14.76 -3.12 0.93
C TYR A 147 16.26 -3.22 1.13
N LEU A 148 17.05 -2.59 0.25
CA LEU A 148 18.49 -2.56 0.38
C LEU A 148 18.89 -1.87 1.69
N LEU A 149 18.27 -0.74 2.03
CA LEU A 149 18.54 -0.04 3.28
C LEU A 149 18.17 -0.90 4.49
N VAL A 150 16.97 -1.49 4.50
CA VAL A 150 16.49 -2.31 5.62
C VAL A 150 17.33 -3.57 5.80
N VAL A 151 17.86 -4.18 4.74
CA VAL A 151 18.67 -5.41 4.85
C VAL A 151 20.13 -5.11 5.09
N VAL A 152 20.74 -4.27 4.24
CA VAL A 152 22.20 -4.08 4.20
C VAL A 152 22.67 -3.28 5.41
N PHE A 153 21.97 -2.22 5.79
CA PHE A 153 22.42 -1.37 6.88
C PHE A 153 22.49 -2.12 8.23
N PRO A 154 21.42 -2.78 8.71
CA PRO A 154 21.51 -3.59 9.92
C PRO A 154 22.50 -4.74 9.81
N SER A 155 22.63 -5.36 8.63
CA SER A 155 23.60 -6.44 8.43
C SER A 155 25.05 -5.98 8.58
N ILE A 156 25.40 -4.82 8.04
CA ILE A 156 26.74 -4.22 8.21
C ILE A 156 26.99 -3.93 9.69
N ILE A 157 26.03 -3.33 10.40
CA ILE A 157 26.20 -3.02 11.84
C ILE A 157 26.37 -4.30 12.65
N LEU A 158 25.54 -5.32 12.43
CA LEU A 158 25.65 -6.61 13.11
C LEU A 158 27.00 -7.29 12.86
N TYR A 159 27.53 -7.18 11.64
CA TYR A 159 28.85 -7.70 11.29
C TYR A 159 29.96 -6.94 12.03
N LEU A 160 29.95 -5.62 11.99
CA LEU A 160 30.97 -4.76 12.60
C LEU A 160 31.00 -4.84 14.12
N GLN A 161 29.86 -5.10 14.76
CA GLN A 161 29.73 -5.28 16.21
C GLN A 161 29.96 -6.72 16.68
N GLU A 162 30.51 -7.59 15.82
CA GLU A 162 30.80 -9.00 16.12
C GLU A 162 29.57 -9.84 16.49
N TYR A 163 28.36 -9.38 16.19
CA TYR A 163 27.11 -10.13 16.35
C TYR A 163 26.85 -11.08 15.17
N GLY A 164 27.89 -11.75 14.68
CA GLY A 164 27.82 -12.65 13.51
C GLY A 164 26.77 -13.74 13.62
N GLY A 165 26.52 -14.26 14.83
CA GLY A 165 25.45 -15.23 15.08
C GLY A 165 24.04 -14.69 14.75
N TRP A 166 23.80 -13.41 15.03
CA TRP A 166 22.51 -12.77 14.77
C TRP A 166 22.26 -12.50 13.28
N LEU A 167 23.31 -12.38 12.46
CA LEU A 167 23.15 -12.29 11.00
C LEU A 167 22.42 -13.52 10.43
N PHE A 168 22.69 -14.71 10.96
CA PHE A 168 22.03 -15.95 10.55
C PHE A 168 20.55 -16.02 10.95
N VAL A 169 20.10 -15.18 11.88
CA VAL A 169 18.68 -15.04 12.23
C VAL A 169 18.07 -13.90 11.43
N TYR A 170 18.75 -12.77 11.39
CA TYR A 170 18.26 -11.53 10.78
C TYR A 170 18.08 -11.66 9.26
N LEU A 171 19.12 -12.11 8.53
CA LEU A 171 19.09 -12.18 7.07
C LEU A 171 17.99 -13.12 6.55
N PRO A 172 17.86 -14.38 7.03
CA PRO A 172 16.77 -15.24 6.58
C PRO A 172 15.40 -14.67 6.92
N THR A 173 15.23 -14.06 8.10
CA THR A 173 13.98 -13.43 8.49
C THR A 173 13.63 -12.27 7.57
N ALA A 174 14.59 -11.39 7.27
CA ALA A 174 14.40 -10.28 6.35
C ALA A 174 14.08 -10.75 4.93
N ILE A 175 14.81 -11.74 4.41
CA ILE A 175 14.58 -12.31 3.07
C ILE A 175 13.18 -12.93 2.99
N VAL A 176 12.76 -13.71 3.99
CA VAL A 176 11.43 -14.33 4.00
C VAL A 176 10.34 -13.26 4.06
N LEU A 177 10.42 -12.32 4.99
CA LEU A 177 9.38 -11.30 5.18
C LEU A 177 9.27 -10.34 3.98
N LEU A 178 10.40 -9.85 3.47
CA LEU A 178 10.42 -8.96 2.31
C LEU A 178 10.06 -9.71 1.03
N GLY A 179 10.44 -10.98 0.91
CA GLY A 179 10.03 -11.86 -0.20
C GLY A 179 8.52 -12.10 -0.21
N LEU A 180 7.92 -12.37 0.96
CA LEU A 180 6.47 -12.48 1.10
C LEU A 180 5.77 -11.16 0.73
N HIS A 181 6.27 -10.04 1.22
CA HIS A 181 5.74 -8.73 0.87
C HIS A 181 5.82 -8.48 -0.65
N ALA A 182 6.96 -8.72 -1.27
CA ALA A 182 7.14 -8.56 -2.72
C ALA A 182 6.18 -9.46 -3.52
N CYS A 183 5.99 -10.71 -3.08
CA CYS A 183 5.03 -11.63 -3.70
C CYS A 183 3.58 -11.11 -3.59
N CYS A 184 3.18 -10.60 -2.43
CA CYS A 184 1.86 -9.98 -2.24
C CYS A 184 1.70 -8.72 -3.11
N ALA A 185 2.70 -7.85 -3.16
CA ALA A 185 2.71 -6.67 -4.01
C ALA A 185 2.53 -7.04 -5.49
N MET A 186 3.29 -8.03 -5.98
CA MET A 186 3.15 -8.52 -7.36
C MET A 186 1.76 -9.11 -7.65
N ARG A 187 1.14 -9.82 -6.70
CA ARG A 187 -0.23 -10.31 -6.87
C ARG A 187 -1.25 -9.19 -6.97
N ILE A 188 -1.11 -8.16 -6.14
CA ILE A 188 -1.97 -6.99 -6.18
C ILE A 188 -1.79 -6.26 -7.53
N LEU A 189 -0.54 -6.10 -7.99
CA LEU A 189 -0.24 -5.52 -9.30
C LEU A 189 -0.83 -6.34 -10.46
N GLY A 190 -0.73 -7.67 -10.40
CA GLY A 190 -1.32 -8.58 -11.39
C GLY A 190 -2.84 -8.51 -11.44
N SER A 191 -3.52 -8.13 -10.35
CA SER A 191 -4.98 -7.93 -10.34
C SER A 191 -5.46 -6.71 -11.15
N LEU A 192 -4.52 -5.85 -11.57
CA LEU A 192 -4.77 -4.72 -12.47
C LEU A 192 -4.64 -5.09 -13.95
N GLU A 193 -4.18 -6.31 -14.27
CA GLU A 193 -4.14 -6.80 -15.63
C GLU A 193 -5.55 -7.26 -16.07
N PRO A 194 -5.99 -6.88 -17.29
CA PRO A 194 -7.31 -7.22 -17.81
C PRO A 194 -7.50 -8.71 -18.11
#